data_AF-A0A3A8ZXZ2-F1
#
_entry.id   AF-A0A3A8ZXZ2-F1
#
_cell.length_a   1.000
_cell.length_b   1.000
_cell.length_c   1.000
_cell.angle_alpha   90.00
_cell.angle_beta   90.00
_cell.angle_gamma   90.00
#
_symmetry.space_group_name_H-M   'P 1'
#
loop_
_entity.id
_entity.type
_entity.pdbx_description
1 polymer ?
#
loop_
_entity_poly.entity_id
_entity_poly.type
_entity_poly.pdbx_seq_one_letter_code
_entity_poly.pdbx_strand_id
1 'polypeptide(L)'
;MKSYVKYVECADCGRKIPICNAHYINGKPYGYGCYKKQVALLYKRWEDEKNAEYSVKCFAAMQVFQDKKSNSFHDSICKQWNECKKLTAKQLNCIINGFTDQENINFWIIWQQLTNDECLKWSIPLWVENTIYKNKKGFADYMENEAVINCLLYDRTYNKQGFYFSHDLEIDPERVCIMKNGKNNIYLQEDIEDEYIEVLKVVEGIRK
;
A
#
# COMPACT_ATOMS: atom_id res chain seq x y z
N MET A 1 -12.63 34.75 -49.22
CA MET A 1 -11.61 33.96 -48.50
C MET A 1 -12.09 32.51 -48.38
N LYS A 2 -11.33 31.53 -48.89
CA LYS A 2 -11.67 30.10 -48.68
C LYS A 2 -11.32 29.73 -47.23
N SER A 3 -12.33 29.37 -46.45
CA SER A 3 -12.15 28.80 -45.12
C SER A 3 -11.48 27.43 -45.24
N TYR A 4 -10.21 27.34 -44.88
CA TYR A 4 -9.50 26.06 -44.81
C TYR A 4 -9.83 25.40 -43.48
N VAL A 5 -10.93 24.64 -43.45
CA VAL A 5 -11.24 23.77 -42.32
C VAL A 5 -10.24 22.62 -42.32
N LYS A 6 -9.36 22.58 -41.31
CA LYS A 6 -8.48 21.42 -41.08
C LYS A 6 -9.31 20.28 -40.48
N TYR A 7 -9.03 19.06 -40.90
CA TYR A 7 -9.70 17.86 -40.41
C TYR A 7 -8.70 16.94 -39.71
N VAL A 8 -9.18 16.22 -38.71
CA VAL A 8 -8.48 15.13 -38.02
C VAL A 8 -9.33 13.87 -38.09
N GLU A 9 -8.69 12.71 -37.97
CA GLU A 9 -9.39 11.43 -38.06
C GLU A 9 -9.75 10.92 -36.66
N CYS A 10 -10.99 10.50 -36.46
CA CYS A 10 -11.43 9.90 -35.20
C CYS A 10 -10.64 8.63 -34.90
N ALA A 11 -9.98 8.58 -33.74
CA ALA A 11 -9.20 7.42 -33.33
C ALA A 11 -10.04 6.16 -33.04
N ASP A 12 -11.37 6.28 -32.90
CA ASP A 12 -12.28 5.14 -32.68
C ASP A 12 -12.91 4.63 -33.97
N CYS A 13 -13.37 5.53 -34.86
CA CYS A 13 -14.22 5.16 -36.00
C CYS A 13 -13.70 5.62 -37.36
N GLY A 14 -12.51 6.22 -37.44
CA GLY A 14 -11.89 6.65 -38.70
C GLY A 14 -12.58 7.82 -39.42
N ARG A 15 -13.66 8.39 -38.84
CA ARG A 15 -14.37 9.51 -39.48
C ARG A 15 -13.52 10.79 -39.44
N LYS A 16 -13.50 11.54 -40.54
CA LYS A 16 -12.92 12.88 -40.59
C LYS A 16 -13.79 13.87 -39.80
N ILE A 17 -13.19 14.56 -38.84
CA ILE A 17 -13.81 15.53 -37.95
C ILE A 17 -13.14 16.88 -38.19
N PRO A 18 -13.90 17.98 -38.37
CA PRO A 18 -13.31 19.31 -38.33
C PRO A 18 -12.50 19.49 -37.04
N ILE A 19 -11.28 20.01 -37.10
CA ILE A 19 -10.40 20.09 -35.93
C ILE A 19 -11.02 20.90 -34.78
N CYS A 20 -11.85 21.89 -35.10
CA CYS A 20 -12.62 22.69 -34.14
C CYS A 20 -13.68 21.90 -33.36
N ASN A 21 -14.08 20.73 -33.88
CA ASN A 21 -15.09 19.84 -33.30
C ASN A 21 -14.49 18.52 -32.80
N ALA A 22 -13.16 18.39 -32.78
CA ALA A 22 -12.49 17.22 -32.26
C ALA A 22 -12.35 17.31 -30.74
N HIS A 23 -12.71 16.23 -30.05
CA HIS A 23 -12.51 16.06 -28.61
C HIS A 23 -11.33 15.14 -28.37
N TYR A 24 -10.55 15.36 -27.31
CA TYR A 24 -9.30 14.63 -27.09
C TYR A 24 -9.31 13.83 -25.80
N ILE A 25 -8.76 12.62 -25.87
CA ILE A 25 -8.44 11.77 -24.72
C ILE A 25 -6.99 11.30 -24.90
N ASN A 26 -6.11 11.61 -23.95
CA ASN A 26 -4.68 11.27 -24.01
C ASN A 26 -4.02 11.64 -25.35
N GLY A 27 -4.33 12.85 -25.85
CA GLY A 27 -3.80 13.35 -27.12
C GLY A 27 -4.42 12.76 -28.40
N LYS A 28 -5.33 11.78 -28.30
CA LYS A 28 -6.01 11.19 -29.47
C LYS A 28 -7.33 11.90 -29.77
N PRO A 29 -7.63 12.27 -31.03
CA PRO A 29 -8.86 12.95 -31.43
C PRO A 29 -10.05 12.00 -31.61
N TYR A 30 -11.23 12.44 -31.20
CA TYR A 30 -12.49 11.72 -31.29
C TYR A 30 -13.63 12.65 -31.70
N GLY A 31 -14.60 12.13 -32.45
CA GLY A 31 -15.88 12.81 -32.68
C GLY A 31 -16.73 12.69 -31.42
N TYR A 32 -17.61 13.66 -31.14
CA TYR A 32 -18.33 13.77 -29.87
C TYR A 32 -19.03 12.48 -29.37
N GLY A 33 -19.67 11.73 -30.27
CA GLY A 33 -20.30 10.44 -29.92
C GLY A 33 -19.29 9.36 -29.51
N CYS A 34 -18.20 9.21 -30.27
CA CYS A 34 -17.10 8.30 -29.93
C CYS A 34 -16.38 8.75 -28.66
N TYR A 35 -16.19 10.06 -28.47
CA TYR A 35 -15.64 10.65 -27.25
C TYR A 35 -16.46 10.25 -26.01
N LYS A 36 -17.78 10.44 -26.04
CA LYS A 36 -18.68 10.03 -24.94
C LYS A 36 -18.56 8.54 -24.61
N LYS A 37 -18.53 7.69 -25.64
CA LYS A 37 -18.36 6.25 -25.48
C LYS A 37 -17.02 5.93 -24.81
N GLN A 38 -15.92 6.52 -25.28
CA GLN A 38 -14.59 6.28 -24.73
C GLN A 38 -14.45 6.80 -23.30
N VAL A 39 -15.03 7.96 -22.97
CA VAL A 39 -15.12 8.46 -21.60
C VAL A 39 -15.88 7.50 -20.69
N ALA A 40 -17.04 6.98 -21.12
CA ALA A 40 -17.80 6.00 -20.34
C ALA A 40 -17.03 4.69 -20.10
N LEU A 41 -16.28 4.22 -21.10
CA LEU A 41 -15.41 3.05 -20.96
C LEU A 41 -14.25 3.30 -19.98
N LEU A 42 -13.67 4.51 -19.98
CA LEU A 42 -12.66 4.90 -18.99
C LEU A 42 -13.24 4.92 -17.58
N TYR A 43 -14.42 5.51 -17.39
CA TYR A 43 -15.10 5.52 -16.08
C TYR A 43 -15.39 4.11 -15.59
N LYS A 44 -15.90 3.22 -16.45
CA LYS A 44 -16.14 1.83 -16.08
C LYS A 44 -14.85 1.11 -15.65
N ARG A 45 -13.77 1.27 -16.43
CA ARG A 45 -12.47 0.68 -16.07
C ARG A 45 -11.99 1.20 -14.71
N TRP A 46 -12.09 2.51 -14.48
CA TRP A 46 -11.72 3.12 -13.21
C TRP A 46 -12.57 2.58 -12.04
N GLU A 47 -13.87 2.37 -12.27
CA GLU A 47 -14.77 1.76 -11.28
C GLU A 47 -14.39 0.29 -11.01
N ASP A 48 -14.05 -0.48 -12.04
CA ASP A 48 -13.59 -1.87 -11.92
C ASP A 48 -12.25 -1.94 -11.14
N GLU A 49 -11.29 -1.05 -11.44
CA GLU A 49 -10.03 -0.92 -10.71
C GLU A 49 -10.25 -0.55 -9.23
N LYS A 50 -11.11 0.44 -8.97
CA LYS A 50 -11.48 0.82 -7.61
C LYS A 50 -12.14 -0.34 -6.85
N ASN A 51 -13.01 -1.10 -7.52
CA ASN A 51 -13.65 -2.27 -6.95
C ASN A 51 -12.64 -3.39 -6.67
N ALA A 52 -11.62 -3.55 -7.52
CA ALA A 52 -10.53 -4.50 -7.30
C ALA A 52 -9.72 -4.14 -6.05
N GLU A 53 -9.27 -2.89 -5.92
CA GLU A 53 -8.52 -2.42 -4.74
C GLU A 53 -9.35 -2.52 -3.45
N TYR A 54 -10.63 -2.19 -3.54
CA TYR A 54 -11.55 -2.35 -2.42
C TYR A 54 -11.72 -3.82 -2.02
N SER A 55 -11.80 -4.73 -3.00
CA SER A 55 -11.91 -6.18 -2.77
C SER A 55 -10.66 -6.74 -2.10
N VAL A 56 -9.48 -6.28 -2.53
CA VAL A 56 -8.20 -6.62 -1.92
C VAL A 56 -8.16 -6.21 -0.45
N LYS A 57 -8.57 -4.97 -0.14
CA LYS A 57 -8.63 -4.49 1.25
C LYS A 57 -9.59 -5.32 2.10
N CYS A 58 -10.75 -5.68 1.55
CA CYS A 58 -11.70 -6.57 2.24
C CYS A 58 -11.08 -7.95 2.50
N PHE A 59 -10.38 -8.52 1.53
CA PHE A 59 -9.71 -9.80 1.67
C PHE A 59 -8.67 -9.76 2.80
N ALA A 60 -7.80 -8.74 2.80
CA ALA A 60 -6.79 -8.56 3.83
C ALA A 60 -7.41 -8.45 5.24
N ALA A 61 -8.50 -7.68 5.38
CA ALA A 61 -9.20 -7.58 6.65
C ALA A 61 -9.81 -8.92 7.08
N MET A 62 -10.38 -9.67 6.15
CA MET A 62 -10.99 -10.97 6.46
C MET A 62 -9.98 -12.05 6.85
N GLN A 63 -8.75 -12.01 6.32
CA GLN A 63 -7.67 -12.92 6.76
C GLN A 63 -7.36 -12.77 8.25
N VAL A 64 -7.46 -11.55 8.79
CA VAL A 64 -7.25 -11.29 10.22
C VAL A 64 -8.53 -11.50 11.02
N PHE A 65 -9.68 -11.17 10.45
CA PHE A 65 -10.96 -11.18 11.16
C PHE A 65 -11.58 -12.58 11.33
N GLN A 66 -11.40 -13.48 10.37
CA GLN A 66 -12.11 -14.76 10.33
C GLN A 66 -11.84 -15.65 11.55
N ASP A 67 -10.64 -15.58 12.13
CA ASP A 67 -10.23 -16.41 13.26
C ASP A 67 -10.52 -15.75 14.62
N LYS A 68 -11.14 -14.57 14.64
CA LYS A 68 -11.53 -13.90 15.87
C LYS A 68 -12.66 -14.66 16.56
N LYS A 69 -12.80 -14.42 17.87
CA LYS A 69 -13.87 -15.01 18.69
C LYS A 69 -15.24 -14.71 18.06
N SER A 70 -15.95 -15.79 17.75
CA SER A 70 -17.29 -15.74 17.16
C SER A 70 -18.27 -14.98 18.06
N ASN A 71 -19.13 -14.21 17.40
CA ASN A 71 -20.32 -13.56 17.93
C ASN A 71 -21.29 -13.31 16.76
N SER A 72 -22.50 -12.83 17.03
CA SER A 72 -23.52 -12.63 16.00
C SER A 72 -23.09 -11.70 14.86
N PHE A 73 -22.28 -10.67 15.14
CA PHE A 73 -21.71 -9.81 14.11
C PHE A 73 -20.66 -10.54 13.29
N HIS A 74 -19.71 -11.21 13.94
CA HIS A 74 -18.65 -11.98 13.31
C HIS A 74 -19.21 -13.08 12.39
N ASP A 75 -20.16 -13.87 12.87
CA ASP A 75 -20.76 -14.96 12.11
C ASP A 75 -21.49 -14.44 10.86
N SER A 76 -22.21 -13.31 11.01
CA SER A 76 -22.90 -12.64 9.91
C SER A 76 -21.92 -12.15 8.83
N ILE A 77 -20.81 -11.53 9.25
CA ILE A 77 -19.74 -11.08 8.34
C ILE A 77 -19.08 -12.26 7.63
N CYS A 78 -18.71 -13.32 8.37
CA CYS A 78 -18.07 -14.50 7.80
C CYS A 78 -18.99 -15.20 6.80
N LYS A 79 -20.28 -15.32 7.10
CA LYS A 79 -21.29 -15.85 6.16
C LYS A 79 -21.38 -14.99 4.91
N GLN A 80 -21.56 -13.68 5.04
CA GLN A 80 -21.62 -12.75 3.91
C GLN A 80 -20.35 -12.82 3.05
N TRP A 81 -19.19 -12.92 3.68
CA TRP A 81 -17.92 -13.08 2.98
C TRP A 81 -17.85 -14.39 2.21
N ASN A 82 -18.30 -15.50 2.79
CA ASN A 82 -18.29 -16.80 2.13
C ASN A 82 -19.24 -16.87 0.93
N GLU A 83 -20.42 -16.25 1.04
CA GLU A 83 -21.43 -16.24 -0.02
C GLU A 83 -21.10 -15.24 -1.14
N CYS A 84 -20.67 -14.02 -0.77
CA CYS A 84 -20.63 -12.89 -1.70
C CYS A 84 -19.23 -12.32 -1.94
N LYS A 85 -18.23 -12.67 -1.11
CA LYS A 85 -16.86 -12.12 -1.14
C LYS A 85 -16.82 -10.58 -1.15
N LYS A 86 -17.80 -9.95 -0.51
CA LYS A 86 -17.99 -8.49 -0.48
C LYS A 86 -18.40 -8.02 0.89
N LEU A 87 -17.81 -6.92 1.33
CA LEU A 87 -18.19 -6.19 2.53
C LEU A 87 -18.61 -4.76 2.14
N THR A 88 -19.55 -4.18 2.85
CA THR A 88 -19.83 -2.73 2.72
C THR A 88 -18.73 -1.92 3.38
N ALA A 89 -18.52 -0.67 2.96
CA ALA A 89 -17.47 0.17 3.53
C ALA A 89 -17.63 0.38 5.04
N LYS A 90 -18.88 0.44 5.52
CA LYS A 90 -19.19 0.53 6.95
C LYS A 90 -18.76 -0.73 7.70
N GLN A 91 -19.10 -1.91 7.18
CA GLN A 91 -18.70 -3.20 7.79
C GLN A 91 -17.18 -3.32 7.84
N LEU A 92 -16.50 -3.02 6.73
CA LEU A 92 -15.04 -3.05 6.67
C LEU A 92 -14.41 -2.11 7.71
N ASN A 93 -14.91 -0.87 7.82
CA ASN A 93 -14.40 0.08 8.81
C ASN A 93 -14.65 -0.39 10.24
N CYS A 94 -15.82 -0.97 10.54
CA CYS A 94 -16.10 -1.54 11.86
C CYS A 94 -15.14 -2.68 12.20
N ILE A 95 -14.81 -3.54 11.24
CA ILE A 95 -13.84 -4.63 11.41
C ILE A 95 -12.45 -4.08 11.72
N ILE A 96 -11.94 -3.18 10.87
CA ILE A 96 -10.58 -2.62 11.01
C ILE A 96 -10.43 -1.83 12.31
N ASN A 97 -11.43 -1.03 12.69
CA ASN A 97 -11.41 -0.28 13.95
C ASN A 97 -11.44 -1.18 15.19
N GLY A 98 -11.86 -2.45 15.04
CA GLY A 98 -11.87 -3.44 16.11
C GLY A 98 -10.59 -4.28 16.18
N PHE A 99 -9.58 -3.99 15.36
CA PHE A 99 -8.29 -4.66 15.41
C PHE A 99 -7.41 -4.15 16.55
N THR A 100 -6.72 -5.08 17.22
CA THR A 100 -5.58 -4.79 18.08
C THR A 100 -4.40 -4.27 17.24
N ASP A 101 -3.36 -3.73 17.88
CA ASP A 101 -2.17 -3.26 17.17
C ASP A 101 -1.50 -4.40 16.36
N GLN A 102 -1.40 -5.60 16.94
CA GLN A 102 -0.87 -6.78 16.24
C GLN A 102 -1.72 -7.18 15.03
N GLU A 103 -3.04 -7.13 15.18
CA GLU A 103 -3.97 -7.42 14.09
C GLU A 103 -3.89 -6.36 12.99
N ASN A 104 -3.70 -5.08 13.33
CA ASN A 104 -3.49 -4.00 12.37
C ASN A 104 -2.19 -4.17 11.59
N ILE A 105 -1.10 -4.55 12.25
CA ILE A 105 0.19 -4.86 11.59
C ILE A 105 -0.02 -5.98 10.56
N ASN A 106 -0.64 -7.09 10.96
CA ASN A 106 -0.92 -8.21 10.07
C ASN A 106 -1.81 -7.78 8.88
N PHE A 107 -2.86 -7.02 9.16
CA PHE A 107 -3.75 -6.48 8.14
C PHE A 107 -3.01 -5.63 7.11
N TRP A 108 -2.17 -4.68 7.55
CA TRP A 108 -1.44 -3.82 6.63
C TRP A 108 -0.41 -4.57 5.80
N ILE A 109 0.31 -5.53 6.39
CA ILE A 109 1.29 -6.36 5.65
C ILE A 109 0.59 -7.16 4.55
N ILE A 110 -0.53 -7.81 4.86
CA ILE A 110 -1.31 -8.56 3.85
C ILE A 110 -1.84 -7.60 2.77
N TRP A 111 -2.33 -6.42 3.17
CA TRP A 111 -2.84 -5.44 2.22
C TRP A 111 -1.73 -4.91 1.29
N GLN A 112 -0.54 -4.65 1.80
CA GLN A 112 0.63 -4.22 1.02
C GLN A 112 1.00 -5.23 -0.07
N GLN A 113 0.95 -6.52 0.26
CA GLN A 113 1.28 -7.59 -0.69
C GLN A 113 0.28 -7.71 -1.85
N LEU A 114 -0.97 -7.32 -1.62
CA LEU A 114 -2.08 -7.58 -2.55
C LEU A 114 -2.51 -6.35 -3.36
N THR A 115 -2.28 -5.13 -2.85
CA THR A 115 -2.68 -3.91 -3.56
C THR A 115 -1.84 -3.67 -4.81
N ASN A 116 -2.40 -3.03 -5.85
CA ASN A 116 -1.61 -2.54 -6.99
C ASN A 116 -1.26 -1.05 -6.85
N ASP A 117 -1.73 -0.38 -5.80
CA ASP A 117 -1.42 1.01 -5.53
C ASP A 117 0.00 1.11 -4.92
N GLU A 118 0.97 1.46 -5.75
CA GLU A 118 2.36 1.63 -5.33
C GLU A 118 2.56 2.74 -4.29
N CYS A 119 1.76 3.82 -4.35
CA CYS A 119 1.82 4.88 -3.35
C CYS A 119 1.36 4.37 -1.98
N LEU A 120 0.31 3.55 -1.97
CA LEU A 120 -0.15 2.88 -0.76
C LEU A 120 0.90 1.90 -0.23
N LYS A 121 1.51 1.09 -1.09
CA LYS A 121 2.56 0.15 -0.66
C LYS A 121 3.75 0.84 0.00
N TRP A 122 4.14 2.02 -0.49
CA TRP A 122 5.21 2.83 0.12
C TRP A 122 4.80 3.49 1.44
N SER A 123 3.50 3.67 1.68
CA SER A 123 2.99 4.32 2.90
C SER A 123 2.81 3.33 4.06
N ILE A 124 2.53 2.06 3.75
CA ILE A 124 2.28 1.01 4.76
C ILE A 124 3.46 0.77 5.72
N PRO A 125 4.74 0.73 5.28
CA PRO A 125 5.88 0.52 6.17
C PRO A 125 5.88 1.50 7.34
N LEU A 126 5.64 2.78 7.05
CA LEU A 126 5.54 3.83 8.05
C LEU A 126 4.38 3.61 9.03
N TRP A 127 3.23 3.06 8.58
CA TRP A 127 2.10 2.76 9.46
C TRP A 127 2.39 1.59 10.40
N VAL A 128 3.05 0.55 9.87
CA VAL A 128 3.53 -0.60 10.64
C VAL A 128 4.55 -0.15 11.68
N GLU A 129 5.58 0.60 11.26
CA GLU A 129 6.61 1.16 12.13
C GLU A 129 6.02 2.03 13.25
N ASN A 130 5.14 2.98 12.92
CA ASN A 130 4.48 3.82 13.91
C ASN A 130 3.64 3.03 14.90
N THR A 131 3.01 1.94 14.47
CA THR A 131 2.20 1.11 15.37
C THR A 131 3.07 0.29 16.30
N ILE A 132 4.18 -0.26 15.79
CA ILE A 132 5.16 -0.97 16.62
C ILE A 132 5.76 -0.01 17.65
N TYR A 133 6.09 1.22 17.27
CA TYR A 133 6.66 2.22 18.18
C TYR A 133 5.71 2.78 19.24
N LYS A 134 4.41 2.50 19.17
CA LYS A 134 3.49 2.75 20.30
C LYS A 134 3.73 1.77 21.45
N ASN A 135 4.25 0.58 21.16
CA ASN A 135 4.66 -0.36 22.19
C ASN A 135 5.96 0.14 22.83
N LYS A 136 6.03 0.08 24.16
CA LYS A 136 7.23 0.48 24.93
C LYS A 136 8.49 -0.28 24.49
N LYS A 137 8.36 -1.56 24.15
CA LYS A 137 9.50 -2.39 23.73
C LYS A 137 9.93 -2.14 22.27
N GLY A 138 9.19 -1.32 21.52
CA GLY A 138 9.42 -1.09 20.10
C GLY A 138 9.44 -2.41 19.32
N PHE A 139 10.55 -2.66 18.62
CA PHE A 139 10.73 -3.78 17.70
C PHE A 139 11.18 -5.10 18.33
N ALA A 140 11.30 -5.20 19.66
CA ALA A 140 11.88 -6.36 20.33
C ALA A 140 11.22 -7.69 19.93
N ASP A 141 9.89 -7.71 19.84
CA ASP A 141 9.11 -8.91 19.50
C ASP A 141 9.02 -9.18 17.98
N TYR A 142 9.61 -8.30 17.15
CA TYR A 142 9.46 -8.32 15.69
C TYR A 142 10.78 -8.50 14.92
N MET A 143 11.93 -8.49 15.59
CA MET A 143 13.24 -8.56 14.92
C MET A 143 13.43 -9.84 14.09
N GLU A 144 12.77 -10.93 14.47
CA GLU A 144 12.79 -12.22 13.75
C GLU A 144 11.57 -12.41 12.84
N ASN A 145 10.68 -11.44 12.75
CA ASN A 145 9.48 -11.54 11.93
C ASN A 145 9.78 -11.11 10.48
N GLU A 146 10.02 -12.09 9.61
CA GLU A 146 10.30 -11.87 8.18
C GLU A 146 9.21 -11.06 7.47
N ALA A 147 7.94 -11.23 7.84
CA ALA A 147 6.85 -10.50 7.22
C ALA A 147 6.93 -9.00 7.52
N VAL A 148 7.30 -8.64 8.76
CA VAL A 148 7.55 -7.25 9.16
C VAL A 148 8.80 -6.71 8.46
N ILE A 149 9.91 -7.47 8.46
CA ILE A 149 11.16 -7.05 7.81
C ILE A 149 10.93 -6.78 6.31
N ASN A 150 10.27 -7.71 5.61
CA ASN A 150 9.97 -7.56 4.19
C ASN A 150 9.05 -6.38 3.90
N CYS A 151 8.07 -6.13 4.79
CA CYS A 151 7.23 -4.94 4.71
C CYS A 151 8.08 -3.66 4.82
N LEU A 152 8.96 -3.58 5.81
CA LEU A 152 9.83 -2.41 6.03
C LEU A 152 10.80 -2.17 4.87
N LEU A 153 11.35 -3.23 4.26
CA LEU A 153 12.23 -3.11 3.08
C LEU A 153 11.53 -2.51 1.85
N TYR A 154 10.20 -2.41 1.84
CA TYR A 154 9.47 -1.67 0.80
C TYR A 154 9.59 -0.15 0.95
N ASP A 155 9.93 0.35 2.14
CA ASP A 155 10.19 1.77 2.36
C ASP A 155 11.39 2.23 1.54
N ARG A 156 11.29 3.40 0.91
CA ARG A 156 12.34 3.94 0.04
C ARG A 156 13.65 4.21 0.79
N THR A 157 13.56 4.48 2.09
CA THR A 157 14.69 4.71 3.00
C THR A 157 15.50 3.43 3.17
N TYR A 158 14.81 2.31 3.35
CA TYR A 158 15.43 1.03 3.70
C TYR A 158 15.71 0.14 2.49
N ASN A 159 14.93 0.25 1.41
CA ASN A 159 14.98 -0.67 0.27
C ASN A 159 16.39 -0.91 -0.27
N LYS A 160 17.18 0.15 -0.50
CA LYS A 160 18.52 0.00 -1.10
C LYS A 160 19.63 -0.25 -0.10
N GLN A 161 19.53 0.34 1.08
CA GLN A 161 20.63 0.39 2.05
C GLN A 161 20.45 -0.62 3.18
N GLY A 162 19.22 -1.07 3.43
CA GLY A 162 18.87 -1.87 4.58
C GLY A 162 18.72 -1.02 5.84
N PHE A 163 18.55 -1.71 6.96
CA PHE A 163 18.41 -1.14 8.30
C PHE A 163 18.94 -2.13 9.33
N TYR A 164 19.16 -1.68 10.56
CA TYR A 164 19.52 -2.53 11.69
C TYR A 164 18.63 -2.24 12.88
N PHE A 165 18.50 -3.24 13.74
CA PHE A 165 17.86 -3.13 15.04
C PHE A 165 18.91 -2.79 16.09
N SER A 166 18.60 -1.86 16.98
CA SER A 166 19.51 -1.46 18.06
C SER A 166 18.81 -1.14 19.37
N HIS A 167 19.56 -1.24 20.46
CA HIS A 167 19.23 -0.60 21.73
C HIS A 167 20.07 0.65 21.94
N ASP A 168 19.46 1.64 22.56
CA ASP A 168 20.18 2.72 23.23
C ASP A 168 20.32 2.34 24.71
N LEU A 169 21.55 2.00 25.11
CA LEU A 169 21.87 1.52 26.45
C LEU A 169 21.84 2.65 27.51
N GLU A 170 21.91 3.92 27.09
CA GLU A 170 21.93 5.08 27.99
C GLU A 170 20.52 5.59 28.27
N ILE A 171 19.68 5.69 27.25
CA ILE A 171 18.39 6.41 27.31
C ILE A 171 17.20 5.48 27.54
N ASP A 172 17.09 4.39 26.76
CA ASP A 172 15.93 3.50 26.79
C ASP A 172 16.33 2.04 26.46
N PRO A 173 17.04 1.36 27.38
CA PRO A 173 17.66 0.05 27.13
C PRO A 173 16.64 -1.08 26.93
N GLU A 174 15.36 -0.86 27.24
CA GLU A 174 14.29 -1.84 27.05
C GLU A 174 13.64 -1.75 25.65
N ARG A 175 13.94 -0.70 24.89
CA ARG A 175 13.29 -0.40 23.61
C ARG A 175 14.21 -0.71 22.44
N VAL A 176 13.78 -1.62 21.57
CA VAL A 176 14.44 -1.84 20.28
C VAL A 176 13.94 -0.83 19.27
N CYS A 177 14.88 -0.13 18.65
CA CYS A 177 14.65 0.78 17.53
C CYS A 177 15.18 0.20 16.22
N ILE A 178 14.73 0.76 15.10
CA ILE A 178 15.33 0.53 13.79
C ILE A 178 16.04 1.79 13.31
N MET A 179 17.21 1.59 12.71
CA MET A 179 18.05 2.65 12.16
C MET A 179 18.48 2.26 10.75
N LYS A 180 18.57 3.23 9.84
CA LYS A 180 19.05 2.99 8.47
C LYS A 180 20.53 2.62 8.48
N ASN A 181 20.96 1.63 7.70
CA ASN A 181 22.39 1.29 7.56
C ASN A 181 23.21 2.48 7.03
N GLY A 182 22.59 3.30 6.18
CA GLY A 182 23.25 4.41 5.49
C GLY A 182 23.97 3.98 4.22
N LYS A 183 24.44 4.96 3.45
CA LYS A 183 25.21 4.68 2.22
C LYS A 183 26.54 4.04 2.61
N ASN A 184 26.87 2.91 2.01
CA ASN A 184 28.06 2.12 2.34
C ASN A 184 28.14 1.75 3.83
N ASN A 185 26.98 1.56 4.48
CA ASN A 185 26.87 1.17 5.88
C ASN A 185 27.47 2.16 6.89
N ILE A 186 27.59 3.45 6.52
CA ILE A 186 28.25 4.45 7.37
C ILE A 186 27.63 4.56 8.77
N TYR A 187 26.30 4.64 8.87
CA TYR A 187 25.62 4.77 10.16
C TYR A 187 25.71 3.48 10.98
N LEU A 188 25.63 2.32 10.31
CA LEU A 188 25.83 1.04 10.97
C LEU A 188 27.23 0.93 11.59
N GLN A 189 28.29 1.40 10.90
CA GLN A 189 29.65 1.36 11.46
C GLN A 189 29.82 2.34 12.61
N GLU A 190 29.25 3.56 12.50
CA GLU A 190 29.24 4.54 13.60
C GLU A 190 28.61 3.94 14.87
N ASP A 191 27.43 3.30 14.75
CA ASP A 191 26.73 2.71 15.89
C ASP A 191 27.38 1.41 16.41
N ILE A 192 28.17 0.69 15.61
CA ILE A 192 28.97 -0.46 16.09
C ILE A 192 30.13 0.00 16.97
N GLU A 193 30.68 1.20 16.70
CA GLU A 193 31.81 1.77 17.43
C GLU A 193 31.36 2.55 18.69
N ASP A 194 30.07 2.88 18.80
CA ASP A 194 29.48 3.61 19.93
C ASP A 194 29.25 2.68 21.14
N GLU A 195 29.78 3.06 22.31
CA GLU A 195 29.65 2.28 23.54
C GLU A 195 28.23 2.31 24.16
N TYR A 196 27.39 3.25 23.73
CA TYR A 196 26.02 3.41 24.20
C TYR A 196 25.00 2.75 23.29
N ILE A 197 25.41 2.24 22.12
CA ILE A 197 24.52 1.58 21.19
C ILE A 197 24.85 0.08 21.11
N GLU A 198 23.84 -0.76 21.28
CA GLU A 198 23.97 -2.19 21.02
C GLU A 198 23.27 -2.53 19.69
N VAL A 199 24.04 -2.88 18.67
CA VAL A 199 23.49 -3.37 17.40
C VAL A 199 23.10 -4.85 17.54
N LEU A 200 21.81 -5.14 17.40
CA LEU A 200 21.24 -6.46 17.65
C LEU A 200 21.17 -7.33 16.40
N LYS A 201 20.77 -6.73 15.28
CA LYS A 201 20.58 -7.44 14.01
C LYS A 201 20.64 -6.48 12.83
N VAL A 202 21.35 -6.88 11.78
CA VAL A 202 21.45 -6.12 10.54
C VAL A 202 20.60 -6.78 9.45
N VAL A 203 19.84 -5.96 8.74
CA VAL A 203 19.05 -6.33 7.57
C VAL A 203 19.64 -5.62 6.35
N GLU A 204 20.07 -6.40 5.36
CA GLU A 204 20.58 -5.85 4.10
C GLU A 204 19.45 -5.36 3.19
N GLY A 205 19.72 -4.30 2.42
CA GLY A 205 18.82 -3.82 1.39
C GLY A 205 18.70 -4.79 0.20
N ILE A 206 17.62 -4.66 -0.55
CA ILE A 206 17.37 -5.41 -1.78
C ILE A 206 18.27 -4.87 -2.90
N ARG A 207 19.36 -5.59 -3.18
CA ARG A 207 20.23 -5.32 -4.34
C ARG A 207 19.54 -5.86 -5.60
N LYS A 208 19.26 -4.97 -6.56
CA LYS A 208 18.79 -5.34 -7.90
C LYS A 208 19.95 -5.67 -8.82
#